data_AF-A0A1Y5JST0-F1
#
_entry.id   AF-A0A1Y5JST0-F1
#
_cell.length_a   1.000
_cell.length_b   1.000
_cell.length_c   1.000
_cell.angle_alpha   90.00
_cell.angle_beta   90.00
_cell.angle_gamma   90.00
#
_symmetry.space_group_name_H-M   'P 1'
#
loop_
_entity.id
_entity.type
_entity.pdbx_description
1 polymer ?
#
loop_
_entity_poly.entity_id
_entity_poly.type
_entity_poly.pdbx_seq_one_letter_code
_entity_poly.pdbx_strand_id
1 'polypeptide(L)'
;MNACQNIGFGDHNFRVAVYIAKPPPMPEYTHLNGLYPLINEQINTINQACGNGWRKVFNVYAKVLFALPSEYYCFAKQTHTWQQYRDQFLLQKFSQTALLFSPPKLSAGNTLHIIAGRTHAKNLLNQGLLAAELDWLDDEFAIDKANNLIVCPYFDYRQLSNIKIARLSQLVAICFESS
;
A
#
# COMPACT_ATOMS: atom_id res chain seq x y z
N MET A 1 14.03 18.38 16.04
CA MET A 1 14.02 17.00 15.51
C MET A 1 13.06 16.99 14.34
N ASN A 2 13.54 16.92 13.10
CA ASN A 2 12.64 16.89 11.94
C ASN A 2 11.87 15.56 11.99
N ALA A 3 10.56 15.65 12.21
CA ALA A 3 9.69 14.50 12.02
C ALA A 3 9.88 14.04 10.57
N CYS A 4 10.46 12.85 10.38
CA CYS A 4 10.77 12.30 9.06
C CYS A 4 9.47 12.28 8.25
N GLN A 5 9.36 12.97 7.11
CA GLN A 5 8.09 13.13 6.37
C GLN A 5 7.67 11.85 5.63
N ASN A 6 6.40 11.75 5.20
CA ASN A 6 5.97 10.64 4.35
C ASN A 6 6.60 10.84 2.96
N ILE A 7 7.29 9.82 2.46
CA ILE A 7 7.96 9.87 1.15
C ILE A 7 7.33 8.81 0.27
N GLY A 8 6.78 9.21 -0.87
CA GLY A 8 6.11 8.27 -1.76
C GLY A 8 5.19 8.92 -2.78
N PHE A 9 4.30 8.10 -3.31
CA PHE A 9 3.25 8.52 -4.24
C PHE A 9 1.90 8.49 -3.55
N GLY A 10 1.01 9.43 -3.85
CA GLY A 10 -0.36 9.37 -3.35
C GLY A 10 -0.96 10.66 -2.88
N ASP A 11 -2.19 10.52 -2.37
CA ASP A 11 -2.94 11.59 -1.74
C ASP A 11 -2.44 11.85 -0.33
N HIS A 12 -2.38 13.11 0.10
CA HIS A 12 -1.98 13.48 1.47
C HIS A 12 -3.01 13.05 2.51
N ASN A 13 -4.29 12.94 2.11
CA ASN A 13 -5.39 12.49 2.96
C ASN A 13 -5.68 11.00 2.75
N PHE A 14 -4.62 10.18 2.64
CA PHE A 14 -4.78 8.74 2.42
C PHE A 14 -5.51 8.07 3.59
N ARG A 15 -6.33 7.07 3.27
CA ARG A 15 -6.94 6.12 4.22
C ARG A 15 -6.35 4.72 4.08
N VAL A 16 -5.66 4.44 2.97
CA VAL A 16 -4.91 3.21 2.75
C VAL A 16 -3.47 3.57 2.40
N ALA A 17 -2.53 3.16 3.24
CA ALA A 17 -1.10 3.33 3.04
C ALA A 17 -0.43 1.97 2.80
N VAL A 18 0.17 1.80 1.62
CA VAL A 18 0.97 0.62 1.29
C VAL A 18 2.46 0.97 1.40
N TYR A 19 3.24 0.12 2.06
CA TYR A 19 4.68 0.33 2.27
C TYR A 19 5.49 -0.68 1.48
N ILE A 20 6.41 -0.18 0.65
CA ILE A 20 7.39 -0.99 -0.06
C ILE A 20 8.78 -0.37 0.07
N ALA A 21 9.82 -1.21 0.00
CA ALA A 21 11.17 -0.78 0.38
C ALA A 21 11.84 0.23 -0.56
N LYS A 22 11.48 0.28 -1.85
CA LYS A 22 12.20 1.08 -2.84
C LYS A 22 11.25 1.79 -3.82
N PRO A 23 11.52 3.05 -4.19
CA PRO A 23 10.82 3.76 -5.26
C PRO A 23 11.16 3.16 -6.64
N PRO A 24 10.46 3.55 -7.71
CA PRO A 24 10.84 3.16 -9.06
C PRO A 24 12.24 3.67 -9.38
N PRO A 25 13.10 2.86 -10.03
CA PRO A 25 14.48 3.22 -10.35
C PRO A 25 14.54 4.22 -11.50
N MET A 26 13.99 5.41 -11.30
CA MET A 26 14.00 6.52 -12.26
C MET A 26 14.70 7.73 -11.64
N PRO A 27 15.46 8.52 -12.43
CA PRO A 27 16.16 9.70 -11.93
C PRO A 27 15.26 10.67 -11.16
N GLU A 28 14.02 10.86 -11.62
CA GLU A 28 13.05 11.78 -11.00
C GLU A 28 12.66 11.38 -9.56
N TYR A 29 12.81 10.10 -9.21
CA TYR A 29 12.45 9.57 -7.89
C TYR A 29 13.66 9.28 -6.99
N THR A 30 14.88 9.55 -7.46
CA THR A 30 16.11 9.30 -6.68
C THR A 30 16.19 10.21 -5.45
N HIS A 31 15.66 11.43 -5.56
CA HIS A 31 15.66 12.45 -4.49
C HIS A 31 14.26 12.78 -3.98
N LEU A 32 13.33 11.82 -4.05
CA LEU A 32 11.99 12.00 -3.54
C LEU A 32 12.04 12.32 -2.03
N ASN A 33 11.52 13.48 -1.64
CA ASN A 33 11.62 14.00 -0.27
C ASN A 33 10.25 14.27 0.37
N GLY A 34 9.16 13.86 -0.30
CA GLY A 34 7.80 14.09 0.15
C GLY A 34 6.82 13.12 -0.51
N LEU A 35 5.53 13.31 -0.22
CA LEU A 35 4.43 12.56 -0.79
C LEU A 35 3.86 13.35 -1.97
N TYR A 36 3.90 12.78 -3.16
CA TYR A 36 3.42 13.45 -4.37
C TYR A 36 2.32 12.63 -5.04
N PRO A 37 1.13 13.22 -5.30
CA PRO A 37 0.12 12.52 -6.08
C PRO A 37 0.63 12.28 -7.49
N LEU A 38 0.35 11.10 -8.03
CA LEU A 38 0.60 10.84 -9.44
C LEU A 38 -0.39 11.64 -10.30
N ILE A 39 0.02 11.96 -11.52
CA ILE A 39 -0.86 12.53 -12.54
C ILE A 39 -1.31 11.45 -13.54
N ASN A 40 -2.30 11.79 -14.36
CA ASN A 40 -2.78 10.92 -15.42
C ASN A 40 -1.61 10.43 -16.31
N GLU A 41 -1.68 9.17 -16.75
CA GLU A 41 -0.62 8.47 -17.51
C GLU A 41 0.74 8.29 -16.81
N GLN A 42 0.93 8.77 -15.57
CA GLN A 42 2.23 8.63 -14.89
C GLN A 42 2.50 7.18 -14.49
N ILE A 43 1.47 6.41 -14.08
CA ILE A 43 1.61 4.96 -13.86
C ILE A 43 2.05 4.25 -15.15
N ASN A 44 1.51 4.62 -16.30
CA ASN A 44 1.90 4.06 -17.59
C ASN A 44 3.37 4.40 -17.91
N THR A 45 3.77 5.65 -17.69
CA THR A 45 5.16 6.11 -17.85
C THR A 45 6.13 5.30 -16.97
N ILE A 46 5.80 5.10 -15.69
CA ILE A 46 6.61 4.28 -14.78
C ILE A 46 6.69 2.83 -15.27
N ASN A 47 5.58 2.27 -15.75
CA ASN A 47 5.53 0.89 -16.26
C ASN A 47 6.38 0.68 -17.52
N GLN A 48 6.47 1.70 -18.37
CA GLN A 48 7.32 1.67 -19.57
C GLN A 48 8.80 1.77 -19.20
N ALA A 49 9.15 2.66 -18.27
CA ALA A 49 10.54 2.89 -17.85
C ALA A 49 11.11 1.78 -16.96
N CYS A 50 10.32 1.28 -16.00
CA CYS A 50 10.79 0.36 -14.95
C CYS A 50 10.46 -1.13 -15.22
N GLY A 51 9.77 -1.41 -16.33
CA GLY A 51 9.47 -2.76 -16.78
C GLY A 51 8.47 -3.53 -15.91
N ASN A 52 8.56 -4.86 -15.96
CA ASN A 52 7.52 -5.76 -15.46
C ASN A 52 7.34 -5.72 -13.93
N GLY A 53 8.35 -5.33 -13.16
CA GLY A 53 8.25 -5.27 -11.69
C GLY A 53 7.18 -4.29 -11.23
N TRP A 54 7.26 -3.04 -11.69
CA TRP A 54 6.32 -1.99 -11.29
C TRP A 54 4.91 -2.18 -11.85
N ARG A 55 4.79 -2.74 -13.05
CA ARG A 55 3.49 -3.13 -13.60
C ARG A 55 2.75 -4.09 -12.69
N LYS A 56 3.45 -5.02 -12.05
CA LYS A 56 2.85 -5.93 -11.07
C LYS A 56 2.41 -5.20 -9.82
N VAL A 57 3.25 -4.31 -9.28
CA VAL A 57 2.94 -3.53 -8.07
C VAL A 57 1.63 -2.76 -8.25
N PHE A 58 1.50 -1.97 -9.32
CA PHE A 58 0.28 -1.19 -9.54
C PHE A 58 -0.95 -2.08 -9.84
N ASN A 59 -0.77 -3.17 -10.58
CA ASN A 59 -1.88 -4.09 -10.87
C ASN A 59 -2.40 -4.77 -9.62
N VAL A 60 -1.50 -5.30 -8.79
CA VAL A 60 -1.86 -5.98 -7.56
C VAL A 60 -2.43 -4.99 -6.56
N TYR A 61 -1.87 -3.78 -6.45
CA TYR A 61 -2.44 -2.74 -5.59
C TYR A 61 -3.89 -2.41 -5.98
N ALA A 62 -4.15 -2.14 -7.25
CA ALA A 62 -5.51 -1.86 -7.71
C ALA A 62 -6.47 -3.02 -7.41
N LYS A 63 -6.03 -4.27 -7.60
CA LYS A 63 -6.84 -5.45 -7.25
C LYS A 63 -7.09 -5.58 -5.75
N VAL A 64 -6.09 -5.29 -4.91
CA VAL A 64 -6.23 -5.28 -3.45
C VAL A 64 -7.32 -4.28 -3.07
N LEU A 65 -7.23 -3.03 -3.51
CA LEU A 65 -8.22 -2.00 -3.23
C LEU A 65 -9.62 -2.39 -3.73
N PHE A 66 -9.71 -3.03 -4.90
CA PHE A 66 -10.97 -3.55 -5.42
C PHE A 66 -11.52 -4.73 -4.61
N ALA A 67 -10.71 -5.45 -3.85
CA ALA A 67 -11.17 -6.56 -3.03
C ALA A 67 -11.57 -6.13 -1.62
N LEU A 68 -11.16 -4.94 -1.16
CA LEU A 68 -11.45 -4.45 0.19
C LEU A 68 -12.97 -4.26 0.42
N PRO A 69 -13.43 -4.34 1.70
CA PRO A 69 -14.82 -4.11 2.05
C PRO A 69 -15.33 -2.73 1.58
N SER A 70 -16.39 -2.73 0.77
CA SER A 70 -16.88 -1.51 0.14
C SER A 70 -17.48 -0.52 1.12
N GLU A 71 -17.97 -0.97 2.28
CA GLU A 71 -18.52 -0.09 3.33
C GLU A 71 -17.49 0.94 3.83
N TYR A 72 -16.21 0.57 3.83
CA TYR A 72 -15.12 1.45 4.26
C TYR A 72 -14.32 2.04 3.08
N TYR A 73 -14.20 1.30 1.97
CA TYR A 73 -13.28 1.61 0.86
C TYR A 73 -14.00 1.76 -0.50
N CYS A 74 -15.23 2.28 -0.51
CA CYS A 74 -16.06 2.44 -1.72
C CYS A 74 -15.40 3.29 -2.84
N PHE A 75 -14.41 4.12 -2.52
CA PHE A 75 -13.69 4.92 -3.52
C PHE A 75 -13.07 4.06 -4.63
N ALA A 76 -12.66 2.82 -4.33
CA ALA A 76 -12.13 1.90 -5.33
C ALA A 76 -13.20 1.42 -6.31
N LYS A 77 -14.48 1.48 -5.94
CA LYS A 77 -15.64 0.98 -6.69
C LYS A 77 -16.32 2.04 -7.56
N GLN A 78 -15.72 3.23 -7.67
CA GLN A 78 -16.20 4.30 -8.55
C GLN A 78 -16.06 3.95 -10.05
N THR A 79 -15.31 2.90 -10.36
CA THR A 79 -15.17 2.36 -11.73
C THR A 79 -15.65 0.91 -11.79
N HIS A 80 -15.88 0.40 -13.00
CA HIS A 80 -16.37 -0.96 -13.21
C HIS A 80 -15.28 -2.03 -13.04
N THR A 81 -14.02 -1.65 -13.21
CA THR A 81 -12.89 -2.60 -13.21
C THR A 81 -11.69 -2.03 -12.47
N TRP A 82 -10.90 -2.90 -11.84
CA TRP A 82 -9.68 -2.48 -11.14
C TRP A 82 -8.67 -1.83 -12.11
N GLN A 83 -8.69 -2.18 -13.39
CA GLN A 83 -7.84 -1.57 -14.42
C GLN A 83 -8.20 -0.09 -14.62
N GLN A 84 -9.49 0.22 -14.76
CA GLN A 84 -9.94 1.60 -14.89
C GLN A 84 -9.59 2.42 -13.64
N TYR A 85 -9.82 1.85 -12.45
CA TYR A 85 -9.41 2.50 -11.20
C TYR A 85 -7.90 2.77 -11.15
N ARG A 86 -7.08 1.77 -11.52
CA ARG A 86 -5.62 1.91 -11.57
C ARG A 86 -5.20 3.08 -12.45
N ASP A 87 -5.78 3.19 -13.63
CA ASP A 87 -5.32 4.16 -14.63
C ASP A 87 -5.82 5.58 -14.32
N GLN A 88 -7.02 5.71 -13.73
CA GLN A 88 -7.69 7.00 -13.54
C GLN A 88 -7.56 7.58 -12.13
N PHE A 89 -7.35 6.77 -11.09
CA PHE A 89 -7.47 7.21 -9.70
C PHE A 89 -6.33 6.78 -8.79
N LEU A 90 -5.76 5.58 -8.97
CA LEU A 90 -4.76 5.03 -8.05
C LEU A 90 -3.59 6.02 -7.84
N LEU A 91 -3.31 6.34 -6.57
CA LEU A 91 -2.23 7.25 -6.14
C LEU A 91 -2.32 8.68 -6.68
N GLN A 92 -3.43 9.07 -7.31
CA GLN A 92 -3.67 10.44 -7.71
C GLN A 92 -4.24 11.27 -6.55
N LYS A 93 -4.40 12.57 -6.78
CA LYS A 93 -5.04 13.47 -5.80
C LYS A 93 -6.48 13.00 -5.52
N PHE A 94 -6.91 13.07 -4.27
CA PHE A 94 -8.24 12.62 -3.79
C PHE A 94 -8.49 11.10 -3.91
N SER A 95 -7.45 10.31 -4.20
CA SER A 95 -7.57 8.85 -4.29
C SER A 95 -7.75 8.15 -2.95
N GLN A 96 -7.47 8.85 -1.83
CA GLN A 96 -7.39 8.26 -0.49
C GLN A 96 -6.35 7.15 -0.36
N THR A 97 -5.37 7.08 -1.28
CA THR A 97 -4.35 6.03 -1.32
C THR A 97 -2.93 6.61 -1.33
N ALA A 98 -2.01 5.90 -0.69
CA ALA A 98 -0.58 6.20 -0.72
C ALA A 98 0.28 4.94 -0.85
N LEU A 99 1.34 5.04 -1.66
CA LEU A 99 2.42 4.08 -1.79
C LEU A 99 3.68 4.73 -1.25
N LEU A 100 4.10 4.28 -0.07
CA LEU A 100 5.15 4.90 0.73
C LEU A 100 6.45 4.10 0.68
N PHE A 101 7.55 4.83 0.56
CA PHE A 101 8.93 4.34 0.59
C PHE A 101 9.64 4.71 1.91
N SER A 102 9.03 5.57 2.71
CA SER A 102 9.41 5.84 4.10
C SER A 102 8.81 4.79 5.06
N PRO A 103 9.40 4.58 6.25
CA PRO A 103 8.82 3.73 7.28
C PRO A 103 7.38 4.12 7.66
N PRO A 104 6.56 3.16 8.13
CA PRO A 104 5.22 3.44 8.62
C PRO A 104 5.21 4.42 9.78
N LYS A 105 4.26 5.36 9.71
CA LYS A 105 3.87 6.18 10.83
C LYS A 105 2.50 5.74 11.26
N LEU A 106 2.48 4.90 12.27
CA LEU A 106 1.26 4.42 12.87
C LEU A 106 0.74 5.55 13.76
N SER A 107 -0.30 6.23 13.29
CA SER A 107 -0.98 7.28 14.05
C SER A 107 -2.30 6.73 14.56
N ALA A 108 -2.75 7.19 15.74
CA ALA A 108 -4.10 6.92 16.23
C ALA A 108 -5.14 7.50 15.26
N GLY A 109 -5.56 6.70 14.29
CA GLY A 109 -6.43 7.11 13.19
C GLY A 109 -6.86 5.90 12.38
N ASN A 110 -7.89 6.10 11.56
CA ASN A 110 -8.55 5.00 10.85
C ASN A 110 -7.88 4.65 9.51
N THR A 111 -6.54 4.79 9.45
CA THR A 111 -5.77 4.44 8.25
C THR A 111 -5.44 2.96 8.28
N LEU A 112 -5.75 2.27 7.18
CA LEU A 112 -5.25 0.93 6.93
C LEU A 112 -3.81 0.99 6.44
N HIS A 113 -2.91 0.38 7.21
CA HIS A 113 -1.50 0.23 6.87
C HIS A 113 -1.23 -1.17 6.32
N ILE A 114 -0.61 -1.28 5.16
CA ILE A 114 -0.24 -2.55 4.53
C ILE A 114 1.24 -2.56 4.22
N ILE A 115 2.03 -3.39 4.92
CA ILE A 115 3.43 -3.60 4.55
C ILE A 115 3.49 -4.77 3.56
N ALA A 116 3.91 -4.46 2.33
CA ALA A 116 4.04 -5.46 1.28
C ALA A 116 5.45 -6.08 1.33
N GLY A 117 5.51 -7.34 1.76
CA GLY A 117 6.71 -8.16 1.84
C GLY A 117 7.21 -8.39 3.27
N ARG A 118 7.24 -9.65 3.67
CA ARG A 118 7.74 -10.13 4.99
C ARG A 118 9.14 -9.64 5.33
N THR A 119 10.07 -9.73 4.38
CA THR A 119 11.46 -9.27 4.60
C THR A 119 11.52 -7.78 4.89
N HIS A 120 10.67 -6.98 4.23
CA HIS A 120 10.61 -5.55 4.48
C HIS A 120 10.09 -5.24 5.89
N ALA A 121 9.00 -5.90 6.31
CA ALA A 121 8.46 -5.76 7.66
C ALA A 121 9.49 -6.14 8.74
N LYS A 122 10.18 -7.28 8.58
CA LYS A 122 11.24 -7.70 9.50
C LYS A 122 12.39 -6.70 9.58
N ASN A 123 12.81 -6.16 8.43
CA ASN A 123 13.87 -5.14 8.41
C ASN A 123 13.45 -3.86 9.14
N LEU A 124 12.20 -3.42 8.97
CA LEU A 124 11.68 -2.24 9.67
C LEU A 124 11.67 -2.45 11.19
N LEU A 125 11.23 -3.62 11.68
CA LEU A 125 11.26 -3.96 13.10
C LEU A 125 12.69 -4.02 13.64
N ASN A 126 13.58 -4.75 12.96
CA ASN A 126 14.97 -4.94 13.39
C ASN A 126 15.76 -3.61 13.45
N GLN A 127 15.38 -2.63 12.63
CA GLN A 127 16.00 -1.30 12.60
C GLN A 127 15.33 -0.31 13.57
N GLY A 128 14.29 -0.72 14.31
CA GLY A 128 13.51 0.17 15.17
C GLY A 128 12.72 1.23 14.41
N LEU A 129 12.48 1.03 13.12
CA LEU A 129 11.73 1.94 12.24
C LEU A 129 10.23 1.65 12.22
N LEU A 130 9.80 0.56 12.85
CA LEU A 130 8.42 0.18 13.04
C LEU A 130 8.21 -0.21 14.50
N ALA A 131 7.34 0.51 15.20
CA ALA A 131 6.89 0.17 16.54
C ALA A 131 5.51 -0.49 16.43
N ALA A 132 5.48 -1.79 16.19
CA ALA A 132 4.27 -2.59 16.03
C ALA A 132 4.45 -3.97 16.67
N GLU A 133 3.38 -4.51 17.23
CA GLU A 133 3.33 -5.87 17.75
C GLU A 133 2.65 -6.77 16.72
N LEU A 134 3.47 -7.43 15.90
CA LEU A 134 2.97 -8.26 14.81
C LEU A 134 2.61 -9.68 15.28
N ASP A 135 1.32 -9.98 15.26
CA ASP A 135 0.78 -11.34 15.40
C ASP A 135 0.88 -12.06 14.05
N TRP A 136 1.83 -12.98 13.92
CA TRP A 136 1.98 -13.80 12.72
C TRP A 136 0.89 -14.88 12.66
N LEU A 137 0.06 -14.83 11.61
CA LEU A 137 -1.03 -15.77 11.40
C LEU A 137 -0.55 -17.03 10.66
N ASP A 138 0.44 -16.84 9.78
CA ASP A 138 1.12 -17.87 9.01
C ASP A 138 2.48 -17.34 8.51
N ASP A 139 3.11 -18.03 7.56
CA ASP A 139 4.41 -17.64 6.98
C ASP A 139 4.37 -16.38 6.09
N GLU A 140 3.18 -15.90 5.75
CA GLU A 140 2.95 -14.88 4.73
C GLU A 140 2.25 -13.63 5.29
N PHE A 141 1.39 -13.81 6.30
CA PHE A 141 0.57 -12.76 6.89
C PHE A 141 0.84 -12.55 8.38
N ALA A 142 0.85 -11.28 8.77
CA ALA A 142 0.82 -10.85 10.16
C ALA A 142 -0.09 -9.64 10.31
N ILE A 143 -0.61 -9.41 11.51
CA ILE A 143 -1.47 -8.27 11.82
C ILE A 143 -1.01 -7.57 13.11
N ASP A 144 -1.29 -6.28 13.20
CA ASP A 144 -1.31 -5.50 14.43
C ASP A 144 -2.62 -4.71 14.42
N LYS A 145 -3.59 -5.17 15.20
CA LYS A 145 -4.94 -4.60 15.24
C LYS A 145 -4.96 -3.20 15.85
N ALA A 146 -4.11 -2.96 16.86
CA ALA A 146 -4.07 -1.66 17.54
C ALA A 146 -3.63 -0.55 16.58
N ASN A 147 -2.77 -0.89 15.61
CA ASN A 147 -2.26 0.04 14.62
C ASN A 147 -2.89 -0.10 13.23
N ASN A 148 -3.98 -0.87 13.07
CA ASN A 148 -4.63 -1.05 11.78
C ASN A 148 -3.66 -1.53 10.68
N LEU A 149 -2.70 -2.37 11.06
CA LEU A 149 -1.56 -2.75 10.25
C LEU A 149 -1.63 -4.23 9.86
N ILE A 150 -1.36 -4.50 8.57
CA ILE A 150 -1.27 -5.85 8.03
C ILE A 150 0.04 -6.01 7.26
N VAL A 151 0.77 -7.08 7.52
CA VAL A 151 1.85 -7.56 6.66
C VAL A 151 1.30 -8.61 5.71
N CYS A 152 1.65 -8.51 4.43
CA CYS A 152 1.25 -9.49 3.42
C CYS A 152 2.42 -9.82 2.48
N PRO A 153 2.28 -10.83 1.59
CA PRO A 153 3.21 -11.04 0.49
C PRO A 153 3.42 -9.77 -0.36
N TYR A 154 4.57 -9.69 -1.04
CA TYR A 154 4.86 -8.55 -1.90
C TYR A 154 3.84 -8.41 -3.03
N PHE A 155 3.63 -7.20 -3.53
CA PHE A 155 2.68 -6.89 -4.62
C PHE A 155 3.19 -7.39 -5.99
N ASP A 156 3.34 -8.71 -6.10
CA ASP A 156 3.62 -9.49 -7.29
C ASP A 156 2.56 -10.59 -7.35
N TYR A 157 1.89 -10.79 -8.49
CA TYR A 157 0.84 -11.80 -8.62
C TYR A 157 1.32 -13.24 -8.37
N ARG A 158 2.63 -13.49 -8.43
CA ARG A 158 3.25 -14.78 -8.04
C ARG A 158 3.27 -14.97 -6.52
N GLN A 159 3.30 -13.87 -5.76
CA GLN A 159 3.38 -13.86 -4.30
C GLN A 159 2.00 -13.60 -3.68
N LEU A 160 1.30 -12.56 -4.14
CA LEU A 160 -0.04 -12.17 -3.72
C LEU A 160 -1.07 -12.50 -4.81
N SER A 161 -1.46 -13.77 -4.88
CA SER A 161 -2.48 -14.28 -5.82
C SER A 161 -3.88 -13.78 -5.46
N ASN A 162 -4.88 -13.99 -6.33
CA ASN A 162 -6.27 -13.60 -6.06
C ASN A 162 -6.82 -14.23 -4.76
N ILE A 163 -6.43 -15.48 -4.44
CA ILE A 163 -6.84 -16.15 -3.20
C ILE A 163 -6.26 -15.43 -1.98
N LYS A 164 -4.99 -14.99 -2.07
CA LYS A 164 -4.34 -14.24 -0.99
C LYS A 164 -4.82 -12.80 -0.89
N ILE A 165 -5.23 -12.19 -2.00
CA ILE A 165 -5.93 -10.90 -1.99
C ILE A 165 -7.27 -11.04 -1.25
N ALA A 166 -8.03 -12.10 -1.50
CA ALA A 166 -9.26 -12.38 -0.77
C ALA A 166 -8.99 -12.58 0.73
N ARG A 167 -7.92 -13.30 1.08
CA ARG A 167 -7.47 -13.45 2.47
C ARG A 167 -7.12 -12.10 3.11
N LEU A 168 -6.34 -11.25 2.41
CA LEU A 168 -6.02 -9.90 2.88
C LEU A 168 -7.30 -9.08 3.14
N SER A 169 -8.28 -9.13 2.24
CA SER A 169 -9.57 -8.45 2.43
C SER A 169 -10.32 -8.96 3.67
N GLN A 170 -10.33 -10.28 3.91
CA GLN A 170 -10.92 -10.84 5.14
C GLN A 170 -10.20 -10.34 6.40
N LEU A 171 -8.86 -10.22 6.38
CA LEU A 171 -8.10 -9.68 7.50
C LEU A 171 -8.46 -8.21 7.74
N VAL A 172 -8.69 -7.44 6.69
CA VAL A 172 -9.19 -6.06 6.81
C VAL A 172 -10.60 -6.04 7.40
N ALA A 173 -11.50 -6.96 7.04
CA ALA A 173 -12.81 -7.01 7.72
C ALA A 173 -12.64 -7.31 9.22
N ILE A 174 -11.82 -8.30 9.59
CA ILE A 174 -11.61 -8.71 10.99
C ILE A 174 -10.94 -7.63 11.84
N CYS A 175 -10.00 -6.87 11.27
CA CYS A 175 -9.27 -5.85 12.03
C CYS A 175 -10.07 -4.55 12.17
N PHE A 176 -11.10 -4.34 11.35
CA PHE A 176 -11.83 -3.07 11.28
C PHE A 176 -13.35 -3.22 11.53
N GLU A 177 -13.85 -4.43 11.81
CA GLU A 177 -15.14 -4.64 12.50
C GLU A 177 -14.97 -4.25 13.97
N SER A 178 -15.74 -3.25 14.43
CA SER A 178 -15.74 -2.62 15.76
C SER A 178 -14.98 -1.28 15.83
N SER A 179 -15.63 -0.23 15.32
CA SER A 179 -15.48 1.15 15.80
C SER A 179 -16.86 1.81 15.82
#